data_AF-A0A7J3ALD2-F1
#
_entry.id   AF-A0A7J3ALD2-F1
#
_cell.length_a   1.000
_cell.length_b   1.000
_cell.length_c   1.000
_cell.angle_alpha   90.00
_cell.angle_beta   90.00
_cell.angle_gamma   90.00
#
_symmetry.space_group_name_H-M   'P 1'
#
loop_
_entity.id
_entity.type
_entity.pdbx_description
1 polymer ?
#
loop_
_entity_poly.entity_id
_entity_poly.type
_entity_poly.pdbx_seq_one_letter_code
_entity_poly.pdbx_strand_id
1 'polypeptide(L)'
;MMEAMLKKSAACAIFALFAGTIISVLIVSFDAGLGDRADASIQGGAVNIVVAGPKNTKPDGNFQDLVATEELFWYNATVPAYPDQSEIYFRWEIETELGTILYAEGPSLKYMYYVVGNYTINVTARLPDNSTGWKLIEVSVTLDYDGDGIADAWERKWFGSTALVDATTDHDGDGWTDLEEYRNGTNPKTYTYKPGFLDQYWWLIALIVAILIVAVIYLGIIRPKIEAKRKEEEQKKIAAAVEIEKTLLGIDELEKKEK
;
A
#
# COMPACT_ATOMS: atom_id res chain seq x y z
N MET A 1 -10.70 63.25 17.54
CA MET A 1 -11.19 62.26 16.56
C MET A 1 -9.96 61.62 15.96
N MET A 2 -9.34 60.66 16.66
CA MET A 2 -9.78 59.27 16.70
C MET A 2 -9.74 58.67 15.29
N GLU A 3 -8.71 57.85 15.07
CA GLU A 3 -8.73 56.59 14.32
C GLU A 3 -9.94 56.36 13.42
N ALA A 4 -9.70 56.49 12.10
CA ALA A 4 -10.36 55.84 10.96
C ALA A 4 -10.13 56.81 9.78
N MET A 5 -9.27 56.56 8.80
CA MET A 5 -9.08 55.31 8.09
C MET A 5 -7.63 55.14 7.68
N LEU A 6 -6.98 54.21 8.38
CA LEU A 6 -5.80 53.51 7.93
C LEU A 6 -6.23 52.51 6.86
N LYS A 7 -5.79 52.71 5.61
CA LYS A 7 -5.32 51.70 4.65
C LYS A 7 -4.98 52.47 3.37
N LYS A 8 -3.72 52.94 3.26
CA LYS A 8 -2.56 52.22 2.70
C LYS A 8 -2.86 51.74 1.27
N SER A 9 -2.02 51.92 0.26
CA SER A 9 -0.75 52.60 0.06
C SER A 9 -0.49 52.38 -1.43
N ALA A 10 -0.56 53.43 -2.25
CA ALA A 10 0.57 53.92 -3.02
C ALA A 10 1.33 52.81 -3.79
N ALA A 11 1.00 52.77 -5.09
CA ALA A 11 1.79 52.24 -6.19
C ALA A 11 3.30 52.41 -6.00
N CYS A 12 4.06 51.34 -6.24
CA CYS A 12 5.42 51.45 -6.72
C CYS A 12 5.63 50.40 -7.81
N ALA A 13 5.77 50.90 -9.03
CA ALA A 13 6.03 50.16 -10.24
C ALA A 13 7.52 49.76 -10.30
N ILE A 14 7.83 48.52 -10.68
CA ILE A 14 9.06 48.23 -11.42
C ILE A 14 8.69 47.38 -12.63
N PHE A 15 8.76 48.05 -13.78
CA PHE A 15 8.73 47.52 -15.14
C PHE A 15 9.98 46.66 -15.40
N ALA A 16 9.79 45.45 -15.93
CA ALA A 16 10.75 44.81 -16.82
C ALA A 16 9.99 44.24 -18.02
N LEU A 17 10.46 44.60 -19.22
CA LEU A 17 9.76 44.58 -20.49
C LEU A 17 10.08 43.33 -21.34
N PHE A 18 9.03 42.84 -22.00
CA PHE A 18 8.95 42.06 -23.25
C PHE A 18 9.68 40.71 -23.37
N ALA A 19 8.91 39.63 -23.50
CA ALA A 19 8.50 39.09 -24.81
C ALA A 19 7.59 37.85 -24.67
N GLY A 20 6.50 37.82 -25.45
CA GLY A 20 5.96 36.57 -25.98
C GLY A 20 4.86 35.86 -25.19
N THR A 21 3.64 35.95 -25.73
CA THR A 21 2.51 35.00 -25.58
C THR A 21 1.82 34.91 -24.20
N ILE A 22 0.71 35.64 -24.13
CA ILE A 22 -0.40 35.40 -23.21
C ILE A 22 -1.05 34.07 -23.60
N ILE A 23 -1.00 33.06 -22.73
CA ILE A 23 -1.97 31.97 -22.74
C ILE A 23 -2.90 32.22 -21.55
N SER A 24 -4.01 32.91 -21.82
CA SER A 24 -5.12 32.98 -20.88
C SER A 24 -5.81 31.62 -20.89
N VAL A 25 -5.58 30.78 -19.87
CA VAL A 25 -6.45 29.63 -19.64
C VAL A 25 -7.66 30.13 -18.85
N LEU A 26 -8.77 30.28 -19.56
CA LEU A 26 -10.10 30.50 -18.99
C LEU A 26 -10.52 29.22 -18.27
N ILE A 27 -10.37 29.15 -16.95
CA ILE A 27 -10.98 28.09 -16.15
C ILE A 27 -12.45 28.46 -15.99
N VAL A 28 -13.32 27.72 -16.67
CA VAL A 28 -14.76 27.76 -16.46
C VAL A 28 -15.03 27.07 -15.12
N SER A 29 -15.36 27.84 -14.07
CA SER A 29 -16.00 27.26 -12.89
C SER A 29 -17.38 26.77 -13.28
N PHE A 30 -17.55 25.45 -13.40
CA PHE A 30 -18.86 24.83 -13.49
C PHE A 30 -19.39 24.64 -12.07
N ASP A 31 -20.37 25.46 -11.68
CA ASP A 31 -21.25 25.17 -10.55
C ASP A 31 -22.17 24.01 -10.96
N ALA A 32 -21.74 22.79 -10.67
CA ALA A 32 -22.59 21.60 -10.79
C ALA A 32 -23.02 21.18 -9.39
N GLY A 33 -24.30 21.42 -9.10
CA GLY A 33 -24.91 21.15 -7.81
C GLY A 33 -24.73 19.72 -7.29
N LEU A 34 -24.63 19.67 -5.97
CA LEU A 34 -24.95 18.57 -5.05
C LEU A 34 -25.47 17.29 -5.72
N GLY A 35 -24.59 16.30 -5.80
CA GLY A 35 -24.91 14.90 -6.03
C GLY A 35 -23.71 14.07 -5.61
N ASP A 36 -23.89 13.22 -4.61
CA ASP A 36 -22.88 12.36 -3.99
C ASP A 36 -21.97 11.69 -5.04
N ARG A 37 -20.72 12.16 -5.13
CA ARG A 37 -19.64 11.52 -5.88
C ARG A 37 -18.42 11.43 -4.98
N ALA A 38 -18.33 10.29 -4.29
CA ALA A 38 -17.04 9.77 -3.86
C ALA A 38 -16.22 9.45 -5.13
N ASP A 39 -14.90 9.63 -5.05
CA ASP A 39 -13.87 9.42 -6.08
C ASP A 39 -13.54 10.68 -6.90
N ALA A 40 -12.51 11.43 -6.48
CA ALA A 40 -12.02 12.56 -7.27
C ALA A 40 -10.50 12.75 -7.19
N SER A 41 -9.73 11.72 -7.53
CA SER A 41 -8.45 11.97 -8.21
C SER A 41 -8.77 12.32 -9.67
N ILE A 42 -8.57 13.57 -10.10
CA ILE A 42 -8.85 13.97 -11.47
C ILE A 42 -7.71 13.47 -12.36
N GLN A 43 -8.02 12.56 -13.28
CA GLN A 43 -7.10 12.08 -14.31
C GLN A 43 -7.65 12.37 -15.69
N GLY A 44 -6.74 12.58 -16.65
CA GLY A 44 -7.10 12.80 -18.04
C GLY A 44 -6.01 12.37 -19.01
N GLY A 45 -6.37 12.27 -20.29
CA GLY A 45 -5.49 11.78 -21.36
C GLY A 45 -5.65 10.28 -21.63
N ALA A 46 -4.80 9.76 -22.52
CA ALA A 46 -4.86 8.37 -22.99
C ALA A 46 -4.13 7.38 -22.06
N VAL A 47 -3.38 7.89 -21.08
CA VAL A 47 -2.50 7.10 -20.21
C VAL A 47 -3.00 7.18 -18.78
N ASN A 48 -3.25 6.03 -18.17
CA ASN A 48 -3.64 5.93 -16.77
C ASN A 48 -2.39 5.97 -15.88
N ILE A 49 -2.33 6.93 -14.96
CA ILE A 49 -1.20 7.12 -14.05
C ILE A 49 -1.64 6.73 -12.64
N VAL A 50 -0.87 5.86 -12.01
CA VAL A 50 -1.00 5.55 -10.58
C VAL A 50 0.09 6.29 -9.85
N VAL A 51 -0.27 6.97 -8.77
CA VAL A 51 0.70 7.65 -7.90
C VAL A 51 0.62 7.05 -6.52
N ALA A 52 1.73 6.48 -6.07
CA ALA A 52 1.95 6.14 -4.68
C ALA A 52 2.57 7.35 -3.97
N GLY A 53 2.18 7.61 -2.74
CA GLY A 53 2.68 8.75 -1.97
C GLY A 53 2.61 8.48 -0.47
N PRO A 54 2.73 9.54 0.34
CA PRO A 54 2.67 9.43 1.79
C PRO A 54 1.35 8.78 2.21
N LYS A 55 1.45 7.80 3.12
CA LYS A 55 0.51 7.41 4.17
C LYS A 55 -1.00 7.62 4.05
N ASN A 56 -1.45 8.79 3.63
CA ASN A 56 -2.68 9.35 4.12
C ASN A 56 -3.59 9.54 2.92
N THR A 57 -4.43 8.58 2.52
CA THR A 57 -5.39 8.79 1.43
C THR A 57 -6.78 9.02 2.02
N LYS A 58 -7.37 10.19 1.76
CA LYS A 58 -8.79 10.46 1.99
C LYS A 58 -9.63 9.39 1.27
N PRO A 59 -10.84 9.08 1.76
CA PRO A 59 -11.73 8.09 1.14
C PRO A 59 -12.09 8.38 -0.33
N ASP A 60 -11.88 9.60 -0.80
CA ASP A 60 -12.10 10.06 -2.19
C ASP A 60 -10.90 9.81 -3.13
N GLY A 61 -9.81 9.20 -2.62
CA GLY A 61 -8.58 8.92 -3.36
C GLY A 61 -7.56 10.06 -3.40
N ASN A 62 -7.81 11.18 -2.72
CA ASN A 62 -6.86 12.29 -2.53
C ASN A 62 -5.95 12.04 -1.33
N PHE A 63 -4.83 12.76 -1.17
CA PHE A 63 -4.04 12.64 0.05
C PHE A 63 -4.69 13.47 1.19
N GLN A 64 -4.73 12.90 2.40
CA GLN A 64 -5.09 13.51 3.67
C GLN A 64 -4.14 14.67 3.97
N ASP A 65 -4.60 15.53 4.86
CA ASP A 65 -3.88 16.72 5.26
C ASP A 65 -2.46 16.31 5.73
N LEU A 66 -1.43 16.89 5.11
CA LEU A 66 -0.05 16.73 5.52
C LEU A 66 0.27 17.77 6.59
N VAL A 67 1.29 17.47 7.38
CA VAL A 67 1.82 18.42 8.34
C VAL A 67 2.93 19.23 7.68
N ALA A 68 3.00 20.53 8.00
CA ALA A 68 4.16 21.33 7.62
C ALA A 68 5.39 20.87 8.42
N THR A 69 6.39 20.29 7.75
CA THR A 69 7.60 19.78 8.41
C THR A 69 8.86 20.04 7.57
N GLU A 70 10.03 19.83 8.17
CA GLU A 70 11.30 19.77 7.45
C GLU A 70 11.57 18.38 6.82
N GLU A 71 10.60 17.47 6.87
CA GLU A 71 10.71 16.14 6.29
C GLU A 71 10.40 16.12 4.79
N LEU A 72 11.07 15.21 4.08
CA LEU A 72 10.83 14.98 2.66
C LEU A 72 9.71 13.97 2.46
N PHE A 73 8.62 14.42 1.84
CA PHE A 73 7.56 13.57 1.34
C PHE A 73 7.94 13.03 -0.04
N TRP A 74 7.66 11.75 -0.27
CA TRP A 74 7.97 11.07 -1.52
C TRP A 74 6.68 10.72 -2.27
N TYR A 75 6.73 10.87 -3.58
CA TYR A 75 5.71 10.44 -4.52
C TYR A 75 6.37 9.61 -5.61
N ASN A 76 5.68 8.57 -6.07
CA ASN A 76 6.16 7.70 -7.14
C ASN A 76 5.02 7.44 -8.13
N ALA A 77 5.23 7.82 -9.39
CA ALA A 77 4.29 7.59 -10.47
C ALA A 77 4.64 6.31 -11.22
N THR A 78 3.61 5.57 -11.60
CA THR A 78 3.71 4.39 -12.46
C THR A 78 2.59 4.38 -13.47
N VAL A 79 2.84 3.78 -14.62
CA VAL A 79 1.82 3.46 -15.62
C VAL A 79 1.65 1.94 -15.62
N PRO A 80 0.63 1.38 -14.97
CA PRO A 80 0.51 -0.07 -14.77
C PRO A 80 0.45 -0.88 -16.09
N ALA A 81 -0.08 -0.28 -17.14
CA ALA A 81 -0.15 -0.88 -18.47
C ALA A 81 1.21 -0.97 -19.18
N TYR A 82 2.26 -0.37 -18.63
CA TYR A 82 3.59 -0.30 -19.23
C TYR A 82 4.66 -0.85 -18.28
N PRO A 83 5.07 -2.13 -18.39
CA PRO A 83 5.95 -2.76 -17.40
C PRO A 83 7.32 -2.08 -17.23
N ASP A 84 7.90 -1.57 -18.33
CA ASP A 84 9.20 -0.90 -18.31
C ASP A 84 9.05 0.62 -18.08
N GLN A 85 8.98 1.02 -16.81
CA GLN A 85 8.80 2.43 -16.46
C GLN A 85 9.98 3.34 -16.90
N SER A 86 11.13 2.78 -17.32
CA SER A 86 12.34 3.55 -17.64
C SER A 86 12.25 4.34 -18.94
N GLU A 87 11.34 3.95 -19.84
CA GLU A 87 11.13 4.63 -21.13
C GLU A 87 10.06 5.72 -21.06
N ILE A 88 9.39 5.87 -19.91
CA ILE A 88 8.33 6.85 -19.72
C ILE A 88 8.94 8.16 -19.23
N TYR A 89 8.62 9.25 -19.93
CA TYR A 89 8.96 10.58 -19.46
C TYR A 89 7.89 11.07 -18.49
N PHE A 90 8.27 11.23 -17.23
CA PHE A 90 7.43 11.82 -16.19
C PHE A 90 7.85 13.25 -15.91
N ARG A 91 6.84 14.12 -15.76
CA ARG A 91 6.99 15.50 -15.31
C ARG A 91 6.06 15.76 -14.15
N TRP A 92 6.57 16.45 -13.14
CA TRP A 92 5.84 16.88 -11.96
C TRP A 92 5.85 18.40 -11.88
N GLU A 93 4.70 18.97 -11.54
CA GLU A 93 4.52 20.39 -11.31
C GLU A 93 3.78 20.56 -9.98
N ILE A 94 4.35 21.32 -9.04
CA ILE A 94 3.67 21.66 -7.78
C ILE A 94 3.22 23.10 -7.88
N GLU A 95 1.94 23.33 -7.62
CA GLU A 95 1.28 24.62 -7.69
C GLU A 95 0.66 24.98 -6.35
N THR A 96 0.57 26.28 -6.11
CA THR A 96 -0.20 26.90 -5.03
C THR A 96 -1.19 27.87 -5.65
N GLU A 97 -2.05 28.50 -4.83
CA GLU A 97 -2.91 29.60 -5.29
C GLU A 97 -2.13 30.77 -5.92
N LEU A 98 -0.83 30.87 -5.64
CA LEU A 98 0.06 31.91 -6.18
C LEU A 98 0.78 31.50 -7.48
N GLY A 99 0.61 30.24 -7.93
CA GLY A 99 1.23 29.69 -9.13
C GLY A 99 2.17 28.51 -8.86
N THR A 100 2.84 28.06 -9.92
CA THR A 100 3.77 26.92 -9.91
C THR A 100 5.06 27.26 -9.16
N ILE A 101 5.44 26.41 -8.21
CA ILE A 101 6.59 26.59 -7.33
C ILE A 101 7.70 25.56 -7.55
N LEU A 102 7.41 24.45 -8.25
CA LEU A 102 8.38 23.40 -8.51
C LEU A 102 8.12 22.73 -9.86
N TYR A 103 9.20 22.39 -10.56
CA TYR A 103 9.22 21.42 -11.64
C TYR A 103 10.20 20.30 -11.31
N ALA A 104 9.80 19.05 -11.52
CA ALA A 104 10.69 17.89 -11.40
C ALA A 104 10.43 16.89 -12.53
N GLU A 105 11.45 16.11 -12.87
CA GLU A 105 11.37 15.08 -13.90
C GLU A 105 11.76 13.72 -13.33
N GLY A 106 11.26 12.66 -13.96
CA GLY A 106 11.50 11.28 -13.55
C GLY A 106 10.34 10.66 -12.78
N PRO A 107 10.39 9.35 -12.51
CA PRO A 107 9.25 8.60 -11.97
C PRO A 107 8.93 8.96 -10.52
N SER A 108 9.82 9.66 -9.82
CA SER A 108 9.63 9.98 -8.40
C SER A 108 9.86 11.46 -8.13
N LEU A 109 9.04 12.01 -7.23
CA LEU A 109 9.13 13.37 -6.72
C LEU A 109 9.43 13.31 -5.22
N LYS A 110 10.34 14.17 -4.76
CA LYS A 110 10.56 14.41 -3.33
C LYS A 110 10.36 15.89 -3.06
N TYR A 111 9.51 16.22 -2.10
CA TYR A 111 9.20 17.60 -1.76
C TYR A 111 8.99 17.77 -0.26
N MET A 112 9.39 18.93 0.25
CA MET A 112 9.26 19.32 1.65
C MET A 112 8.23 20.43 1.77
N TYR A 113 7.17 20.20 2.52
CA TYR A 113 6.11 21.18 2.76
C TYR A 113 6.41 21.95 4.04
N TYR A 114 7.05 23.11 3.92
CA TYR A 114 7.40 23.96 5.08
C TYR A 114 6.43 25.13 5.29
N VAL A 115 5.44 25.29 4.42
CA VAL A 115 4.41 26.33 4.52
C VAL A 115 3.03 25.66 4.53
N VAL A 116 2.17 26.13 5.41
CA VAL A 116 0.77 25.74 5.50
C VAL A 116 0.03 26.28 4.28
N GLY A 117 -0.82 25.46 3.67
CA GLY A 117 -1.60 25.86 2.50
C GLY A 117 -2.03 24.69 1.64
N ASN A 118 -2.77 25.00 0.59
CA ASN A 118 -3.20 24.01 -0.39
C ASN A 118 -2.21 23.99 -1.56
N TYR A 119 -1.81 22.78 -1.92
CA TYR A 119 -0.90 22.48 -3.01
C TYR A 119 -1.61 21.56 -4.00
N THR A 120 -1.37 21.80 -5.27
CA THR A 120 -1.82 20.93 -6.35
C THR A 120 -0.58 20.35 -7.02
N ILE A 121 -0.46 19.03 -7.03
CA ILE A 121 0.59 18.34 -7.78
C ILE A 121 -0.03 17.83 -9.08
N ASN A 122 0.48 18.31 -10.20
CA ASN A 122 0.18 17.78 -11.52
C ASN A 122 1.32 16.86 -11.97
N VAL A 123 1.03 15.59 -12.20
CA VAL A 123 1.96 14.66 -12.84
C VAL A 123 1.51 14.37 -14.26
N THR A 124 2.41 14.52 -15.21
CA THR A 124 2.20 14.15 -16.62
C THR A 124 3.14 13.00 -16.98
N ALA A 125 2.60 11.98 -17.66
CA ALA A 125 3.38 10.89 -18.24
C ALA A 125 3.31 10.96 -19.76
N ARG A 126 4.43 10.76 -20.44
CA ARG A 126 4.53 10.62 -21.89
C ARG A 126 5.26 9.33 -22.25
N LEU A 127 4.60 8.46 -23.01
CA LEU A 127 5.18 7.21 -23.51
C LEU A 127 6.02 7.44 -24.79
N PRO A 128 6.81 6.43 -25.22
CA PRO A 128 7.59 6.50 -26.46
C PRO A 128 6.75 6.71 -27.72
N ASP A 129 5.49 6.25 -27.73
CA ASP A 129 4.53 6.48 -28.81
C ASP A 129 3.90 7.89 -28.79
N ASN A 130 4.39 8.76 -27.90
CA ASN A 130 3.93 10.12 -27.67
C ASN A 130 2.52 10.22 -27.08
N SER A 131 1.91 9.11 -26.66
CA SER A 131 0.69 9.14 -25.87
C SER A 131 0.96 9.79 -24.51
N THR A 132 0.00 10.58 -24.03
CA THR A 132 0.13 11.34 -22.79
C THR A 132 -1.07 11.12 -21.88
N GLY A 133 -0.81 11.22 -20.59
CA GLY A 133 -1.83 11.31 -19.56
C GLY A 133 -1.34 12.18 -18.43
N TRP A 134 -2.27 12.59 -17.59
CA TRP A 134 -1.98 13.41 -16.42
C TRP A 134 -2.86 13.02 -15.25
N LYS A 135 -2.36 13.30 -14.05
CA LYS A 135 -3.08 13.13 -12.79
C LYS A 135 -2.84 14.34 -11.89
N LEU A 136 -3.94 14.89 -11.37
CA LEU A 136 -3.92 15.90 -10.34
C LEU A 136 -4.04 15.26 -8.95
N ILE A 137 -3.29 15.82 -8.01
CA ILE A 137 -3.26 15.42 -6.62
C ILE A 137 -3.39 16.68 -5.78
N GLU A 138 -4.43 16.74 -4.97
CA GLU A 138 -4.60 17.82 -4.00
C GLU A 138 -3.93 17.44 -2.68
N VAL A 139 -3.14 18.36 -2.15
CA VAL A 139 -2.42 18.20 -0.88
C VAL A 139 -2.73 19.43 -0.03
N SER A 140 -3.39 19.23 1.12
CA SER A 140 -3.58 20.28 2.10
C SER A 140 -2.51 20.15 3.18
N VAL A 141 -1.74 21.20 3.41
CA VAL A 141 -0.70 21.22 4.45
C VAL A 141 -1.21 22.05 5.62
N THR A 142 -1.16 21.48 6.82
CA THR A 142 -1.72 22.03 8.05
C THR A 142 -0.64 22.22 9.13
N LEU A 143 -1.02 22.89 10.22
CA LEU A 143 -0.17 23.10 11.38
C LEU A 143 -0.04 21.83 12.22
N ASP A 144 1.07 21.72 12.93
CA ASP A 144 1.38 20.77 14.00
C ASP A 144 2.18 21.56 15.02
N TYR A 145 1.50 22.01 16.07
CA TYR A 145 2.00 23.00 17.02
C TYR A 145 2.97 22.37 18.03
N ASP A 146 2.72 21.13 18.42
CA ASP A 146 3.53 20.38 19.40
C ASP A 146 4.58 19.47 18.75
N GLY A 147 4.57 19.33 17.43
CA GLY A 147 5.64 18.76 16.62
C GLY A 147 5.70 17.24 16.68
N ASP A 148 4.56 16.59 16.89
CA ASP A 148 4.46 15.14 17.05
C ASP A 148 4.16 14.42 15.71
N GLY A 149 3.97 15.18 14.62
CA GLY A 149 3.65 14.67 13.30
C GLY A 149 2.17 14.39 13.07
N ILE A 150 1.29 14.79 13.99
CA ILE A 150 -0.17 14.78 13.88
C ILE A 150 -0.64 16.20 13.58
N ALA A 151 -1.61 16.35 12.67
CA ALA A 151 -2.14 17.67 12.39
C ALA A 151 -3.00 18.21 13.55
N ASP A 152 -2.73 19.44 13.96
CA ASP A 152 -3.52 20.25 14.90
C ASP A 152 -5.04 20.13 14.68
N ALA A 153 -5.45 20.15 13.41
CA ALA A 153 -6.85 20.12 13.02
C ALA A 153 -7.49 18.76 13.30
N TRP A 154 -6.74 17.68 13.12
CA TRP A 154 -7.17 16.32 13.44
C TRP A 154 -7.27 16.14 14.94
N GLU A 155 -6.28 16.60 15.71
CA GLU A 155 -6.30 16.54 17.16
C GLU A 155 -7.44 17.38 17.75
N ARG A 156 -7.66 18.60 17.25
CA ARG A 156 -8.80 19.42 17.68
C ARG A 156 -10.14 18.80 17.30
N LYS A 157 -10.23 18.13 16.15
CA LYS A 157 -11.47 17.46 15.70
C LYS A 157 -11.85 16.31 16.64
N TRP A 158 -10.88 15.49 17.04
CA TRP A 158 -11.16 14.33 17.89
C TRP A 158 -11.10 14.69 19.37
N PHE A 159 -10.04 15.35 19.83
CA PHE A 159 -9.73 15.55 21.24
C PHE A 159 -10.01 16.96 21.76
N GLY A 160 -10.14 17.94 20.87
CA GLY A 160 -10.37 19.35 21.25
C GLY A 160 -9.12 20.04 21.79
N SER A 161 -7.96 19.37 21.79
CA SER A 161 -6.67 19.90 22.27
C SER A 161 -5.53 19.21 21.51
N THR A 162 -4.47 19.96 21.20
CA THR A 162 -3.23 19.49 20.54
C THR A 162 -2.18 19.04 21.56
N ALA A 163 -2.64 18.38 22.62
CA ALA A 163 -1.81 18.05 23.79
C ALA A 163 -2.32 16.81 24.53
N LEU A 164 -3.43 16.23 24.06
CA LEU A 164 -4.07 15.08 24.71
C LEU A 164 -3.49 13.77 24.16
N VAL A 165 -3.07 13.79 22.90
CA VAL A 165 -2.51 12.66 22.18
C VAL A 165 -1.16 13.07 21.62
N ASP A 166 -0.34 12.07 21.34
CA ASP A 166 0.92 12.26 20.65
C ASP A 166 1.16 11.10 19.67
N ALA A 167 2.31 11.12 18.98
CA ALA A 167 2.75 10.06 18.08
C ALA A 167 2.69 8.62 18.63
N THR A 168 2.74 8.47 19.96
CA THR A 168 2.88 7.20 20.68
C THR A 168 1.65 6.84 21.49
N THR A 169 0.69 7.76 21.63
CA THR A 169 -0.53 7.55 22.40
C THR A 169 -1.44 6.58 21.65
N ASP A 170 -2.22 5.80 22.40
CA ASP A 170 -3.27 4.90 21.89
C ASP A 170 -4.51 5.25 22.71
N HIS A 171 -5.26 6.25 22.23
CA HIS A 171 -6.31 6.87 23.04
C HIS A 171 -7.47 5.92 23.33
N ASP A 172 -7.83 5.06 22.39
CA ASP A 172 -8.95 4.13 22.52
C ASP A 172 -8.55 2.72 22.95
N GLY A 173 -7.25 2.42 22.97
CA GLY A 173 -6.67 1.20 23.51
C GLY A 173 -6.72 0.01 22.56
N ASP A 174 -6.89 0.23 21.25
CA ASP A 174 -7.06 -0.83 20.26
C ASP A 174 -5.73 -1.39 19.70
N GLY A 175 -4.61 -0.80 20.12
CA GLY A 175 -3.25 -1.15 19.76
C GLY A 175 -2.67 -0.35 18.60
N TRP A 176 -3.45 0.45 17.88
CA TRP A 176 -2.94 1.45 16.95
C TRP A 176 -2.53 2.70 17.72
N THR A 177 -1.42 3.32 17.35
CA THR A 177 -1.10 4.65 17.91
C THR A 177 -1.92 5.72 17.18
N ASP A 178 -2.23 6.82 17.85
CA ASP A 178 -2.97 7.96 17.31
C ASP A 178 -2.32 8.49 16.02
N LEU A 179 -1.00 8.41 15.88
CA LEU A 179 -0.29 8.73 14.64
C LEU A 179 -0.50 7.69 13.53
N GLU A 180 -0.51 6.40 13.84
CA GLU A 180 -0.85 5.37 12.85
C GLU A 180 -2.29 5.54 12.37
N GLU A 181 -3.19 5.89 13.27
CA GLU A 181 -4.59 6.17 12.96
C GLU A 181 -4.77 7.45 12.15
N TYR A 182 -4.08 8.52 12.53
CA TYR A 182 -3.99 9.74 11.76
C TYR A 182 -3.54 9.47 10.33
N ARG A 183 -2.46 8.68 10.17
CA ARG A 183 -1.92 8.30 8.85
C ARG A 183 -2.84 7.37 8.07
N ASN A 184 -3.55 6.46 8.74
CA ASN A 184 -4.47 5.52 8.09
C ASN A 184 -5.87 6.12 7.86
N GLY A 185 -6.13 7.34 8.35
CA GLY A 185 -7.44 7.97 8.28
C GLY A 185 -8.52 7.26 9.11
N THR A 186 -8.13 6.52 10.16
CA THR A 186 -9.06 5.85 11.08
C THR A 186 -9.54 6.81 12.17
N ASN A 187 -10.47 6.34 13.00
CA ASN A 187 -11.09 7.13 14.05
C ASN A 187 -10.45 6.75 15.40
N PRO A 188 -9.71 7.67 16.05
CA PRO A 188 -8.90 7.39 17.24
C PRO A 188 -9.71 7.34 18.55
N LYS A 189 -11.02 7.13 18.42
CA LYS A 189 -11.97 6.99 19.52
C LYS A 189 -12.78 5.72 19.40
N THR A 190 -12.47 4.88 18.42
CA THR A 190 -13.23 3.67 18.12
C THR A 190 -12.33 2.47 18.13
N TYR A 191 -12.51 1.65 19.17
CA TYR A 191 -11.74 0.43 19.37
C TYR A 191 -11.78 -0.50 18.14
N THR A 192 -10.75 -0.42 17.30
CA THR A 192 -10.59 -1.16 16.04
C THR A 192 -9.35 -2.03 16.12
N TYR A 193 -9.49 -3.17 16.80
CA TYR A 193 -8.41 -4.11 17.10
C TYR A 193 -7.32 -4.19 16.02
N LYS A 194 -6.10 -3.78 16.40
CA LYS A 194 -4.91 -3.94 15.58
C LYS A 194 -4.56 -5.42 15.46
N PRO A 195 -4.66 -6.01 14.26
CA PRO A 195 -4.32 -7.42 14.07
C PRO A 195 -2.85 -7.66 14.45
N GLY A 196 -2.62 -8.60 15.36
CA GLY A 196 -1.28 -9.00 15.74
C GLY A 196 -0.57 -9.76 14.61
N PHE A 197 0.75 -9.90 14.71
CA PHE A 197 1.57 -10.62 13.71
C PHE A 197 1.02 -12.02 13.37
N LEU A 198 0.44 -12.72 14.35
CA LEU A 198 -0.09 -14.08 14.15
C LEU A 198 -1.48 -14.11 13.51
N ASP A 199 -2.23 -13.01 13.53
CA ASP A 199 -3.61 -12.99 13.02
C ASP A 199 -3.67 -13.15 11.49
N GLN A 200 -2.62 -12.73 10.78
CA GLN A 200 -2.48 -12.94 9.34
C GLN A 200 -2.18 -14.39 8.95
N TYR A 201 -1.66 -15.21 9.88
CA TYR A 201 -1.11 -16.54 9.58
C TYR A 201 -1.94 -17.71 10.12
N TRP A 202 -3.17 -17.46 10.55
CA TRP A 202 -4.09 -18.51 11.01
C TRP A 202 -4.25 -19.66 10.00
N TRP A 203 -4.27 -19.33 8.71
CA TRP A 203 -4.36 -20.32 7.64
C TRP A 203 -3.09 -21.19 7.54
N LEU A 204 -1.90 -20.63 7.80
CA LEU A 204 -0.65 -21.40 7.84
C LEU A 204 -0.61 -22.32 9.06
N ILE A 205 -1.05 -21.83 10.22
CA ILE A 205 -1.14 -22.64 11.44
C ILE A 205 -2.09 -23.82 11.20
N ALA A 206 -3.27 -23.57 10.63
CA ALA A 206 -4.22 -24.62 10.27
C ALA A 206 -3.63 -25.63 9.26
N LEU A 207 -2.89 -25.15 8.25
CA LEU A 207 -2.22 -26.00 7.27
C LEU A 207 -1.15 -26.90 7.91
N ILE A 208 -0.31 -26.34 8.80
CA ILE A 208 0.72 -27.09 9.53
C ILE A 208 0.07 -28.18 10.40
N VAL A 209 -1.01 -27.84 11.12
CA VAL A 209 -1.76 -28.80 11.93
C VAL A 209 -2.34 -29.92 11.06
N ALA A 210 -2.93 -29.60 9.90
CA ALA A 210 -3.45 -30.60 8.97
C ALA A 210 -2.34 -31.55 8.46
N ILE A 211 -1.17 -31.01 8.11
CA ILE A 211 -0.01 -31.81 7.69
C ILE A 211 0.47 -32.73 8.81
N LEU A 212 0.53 -32.23 10.05
CA LEU A 212 0.91 -33.03 11.21
C LEU A 212 -0.08 -34.17 11.48
N ILE A 213 -1.39 -33.93 11.35
CA ILE A 213 -2.42 -34.97 11.48
C ILE A 213 -2.22 -36.04 10.41
N VAL A 214 -2.00 -35.65 9.15
CA VAL A 214 -1.74 -36.59 8.05
C VAL A 214 -0.46 -37.40 8.31
N ALA A 215 0.60 -36.76 8.79
CA ALA A 215 1.85 -37.43 9.14
C ALA A 215 1.65 -38.45 10.26
N VAL A 216 0.87 -38.12 11.30
CA VAL A 216 0.54 -39.03 12.40
C VAL A 216 -0.28 -40.22 11.89
N ILE A 217 -1.28 -39.99 11.03
CA ILE A 217 -2.08 -41.07 10.42
C ILE A 217 -1.19 -41.97 9.54
N TYR A 218 -0.32 -41.36 8.74
CA TYR A 218 0.59 -42.07 7.87
C TYR A 218 1.54 -42.97 8.69
N LEU A 219 2.18 -42.42 9.72
CA LEU A 219 3.13 -43.14 10.56
C LEU A 219 2.45 -44.22 11.43
N GLY A 220 1.28 -43.92 12.00
CA GLY A 220 0.60 -44.80 12.95
C GLY A 220 -0.20 -45.93 12.31
N ILE A 221 -0.83 -45.68 11.15
CA ILE A 221 -1.79 -46.63 10.56
C ILE A 221 -1.32 -47.16 9.21
N ILE A 222 -0.87 -46.27 8.33
CA ILE A 222 -0.61 -46.63 6.92
C ILE A 222 0.73 -47.34 6.78
N ARG A 223 1.80 -46.75 7.34
CA ARG A 223 3.16 -47.28 7.29
C ARG A 223 3.28 -48.72 7.78
N PRO A 224 2.79 -49.10 8.98
CA PRO A 224 2.90 -50.49 9.45
C PRO A 224 2.14 -51.48 8.56
N LYS A 225 0.99 -51.08 7.99
CA LYS A 225 0.24 -51.92 7.05
C LYS A 225 0.99 -52.18 5.74
N ILE A 226 1.67 -51.16 5.21
CA ILE A 226 2.50 -51.30 4.00
C ILE A 226 3.67 -52.24 4.28
N GLU A 227 4.35 -52.08 5.42
CA GLU A 227 5.48 -52.93 5.80
C GLU A 227 5.05 -54.40 6.02
N ALA A 228 3.88 -54.64 6.62
CA ALA A 228 3.33 -55.99 6.80
C ALA A 228 3.02 -56.68 5.47
N LYS A 229 2.36 -55.97 4.54
CA LYS A 229 2.07 -56.51 3.20
C LYS A 229 3.33 -56.84 2.42
N ARG A 230 4.36 -55.98 2.50
CA ARG A 230 5.65 -56.22 1.84
C ARG A 230 6.31 -57.50 2.36
N LYS A 231 6.33 -57.70 3.69
CA LYS A 231 6.88 -58.91 4.30
C LYS A 231 6.12 -60.16 3.88
N GLU A 232 4.80 -60.09 3.77
CA GLU A 232 3.98 -61.21 3.29
C GLU A 232 4.30 -61.58 1.83
N GLU A 233 4.45 -60.58 0.94
CA GLU A 233 4.84 -60.81 -0.45
C GLU A 233 6.26 -61.37 -0.59
N GLU A 234 7.23 -60.85 0.18
CA GLU A 234 8.58 -61.39 0.22
C GLU A 234 8.60 -62.84 0.73
N GLN A 235 7.84 -63.14 1.79
CA GLN A 235 7.68 -64.51 2.28
C GLN A 235 7.07 -65.44 1.22
N LYS A 236 6.06 -65.00 0.47
CA LYS A 236 5.47 -65.78 -0.63
C LYS A 236 6.47 -66.05 -1.75
N LYS A 237 7.28 -65.04 -2.13
CA LYS A 237 8.32 -65.21 -3.16
C LYS A 237 9.41 -66.19 -2.73
N ILE A 238 9.85 -66.10 -1.47
CA ILE A 238 10.85 -67.02 -0.90
C ILE A 238 10.29 -68.45 -0.83
N ALA A 239 9.06 -68.63 -0.33
CA ALA A 239 8.42 -69.95 -0.26
C ALA A 239 8.32 -70.62 -1.63
N ALA A 240 7.89 -69.88 -2.65
CA ALA A 240 7.83 -70.38 -4.03
C ALA A 240 9.21 -70.76 -4.58
N ALA A 241 10.25 -69.97 -4.30
CA ALA A 241 11.62 -70.28 -4.73
C ALA A 241 12.16 -71.57 -4.07
N VAL A 242 11.90 -71.77 -2.78
CA VAL A 242 12.28 -72.99 -2.05
C VAL A 242 11.56 -74.22 -2.60
N GLU A 243 10.29 -74.10 -2.97
CA GLU A 243 9.52 -75.20 -3.57
C GLU A 243 10.03 -75.57 -4.97
N ILE A 244 10.41 -74.57 -5.78
CA ILE A 244 11.09 -74.80 -7.07
C ILE A 244 12.45 -75.47 -6.86
N GLU A 245 13.23 -75.08 -5.84
CA GLU A 245 14.52 -75.71 -5.55
C GLU A 245 14.37 -77.17 -5.08
N LYS A 246 13.39 -77.46 -4.21
CA LYS A 246 13.08 -78.83 -3.76
C LYS A 246 12.69 -79.75 -4.91
N THR A 247 11.86 -79.26 -5.84
CA THR A 247 11.45 -80.02 -7.03
C THR A 247 12.61 -80.24 -8.00
N LEU A 248 13.53 -79.28 -8.14
CA LEU A 248 14.74 -79.42 -8.97
C LEU A 248 15.78 -80.40 -8.39
N LEU A 249 15.93 -80.45 -7.07
CA LEU A 249 16.85 -81.38 -6.40
C LEU A 249 16.31 -82.81 -6.27
N GLY A 250 15.08 -83.08 -6.75
CA GLY A 250 14.48 -84.42 -6.71
C GLY A 250 14.18 -84.94 -5.30
N ILE A 251 14.14 -84.04 -4.30
CA ILE A 251 14.02 -84.42 -2.88
C ILE A 251 12.62 -85.01 -2.57
N ASP A 252 11.60 -84.65 -3.35
CA ASP A 252 10.25 -85.21 -3.23
C ASP A 252 10.18 -86.73 -3.50
N GLU A 253 11.14 -87.32 -4.23
CA GLU A 253 11.22 -88.77 -4.41
C GLU A 253 11.94 -89.50 -3.26
N LEU A 254 12.74 -88.80 -2.45
CA LEU A 254 13.48 -89.40 -1.33
C LEU A 254 12.65 -89.44 -0.05
N GLU A 255 11.85 -88.42 0.28
CA GLU A 255 10.94 -88.45 1.44
C GLU A 255 9.82 -89.48 1.31
N LYS A 256 9.42 -89.84 0.07
CA LYS A 256 8.42 -90.90 -0.18
C LYS A 256 8.97 -92.32 -0.02
N LYS A 257 10.28 -92.51 0.07
CA LYS A 257 10.93 -93.83 0.26
C LYS A 257 11.30 -94.13 1.72
N GLU A 258 11.17 -93.17 2.65
CA GLU A 258 11.47 -93.34 4.08
C GLU A 258 10.23 -93.51 4.99
N LYS A 259 9.03 -93.68 4.42
CA LYS A 259 7.83 -94.17 5.14
C LYS A 259 7.47 -95.57 4.67
#